data_AF-A0A2K8NUS3-F1
#
_entry.id   AF-A0A2K8NUS3-F1
#
_cell.length_a   1.000
_cell.length_b   1.000
_cell.length_c   1.000
_cell.angle_alpha   90.00
_cell.angle_beta   90.00
_cell.angle_gamma   90.00
#
_symmetry.space_group_name_H-M   'P 1'
#
loop_
_entity.id
_entity.type
_entity.pdbx_description
1 polymer ?
#
loop_
_entity_poly.entity_id
_entity_poly.type
_entity_poly.pdbx_seq_one_letter_code
_entity_poly.pdbx_strand_id
1 'polypeptide(L)'
;MTNISHEAMLGLIIATGIMLPILIAALVYWSIIFYKEKRELKIRETKFTNRYFKLFILYLLILFTLADFLVFIVFISTYFK
;
A
#
# COMPACT_ATOMS: atom_id res chain seq x y z
N MET A 1 -9.86 -22.19 18.92
CA MET A 1 -8.43 -22.06 18.59
C MET A 1 -8.33 -22.42 17.11
N THR A 2 -8.13 -21.43 16.25
CA THR A 2 -8.12 -21.63 14.78
C THR A 2 -6.91 -22.50 14.41
N ASN A 3 -7.16 -23.71 13.88
CA ASN A 3 -6.13 -24.61 13.35
C ASN A 3 -5.64 -24.06 12.00
N ILE A 4 -4.92 -22.96 12.04
CA ILE A 4 -4.19 -22.43 10.89
C ILE A 4 -2.93 -23.30 10.75
N SER A 5 -2.68 -23.87 9.57
CA SER A 5 -1.46 -24.66 9.35
C SER A 5 -0.22 -23.77 9.54
N HIS A 6 0.87 -24.36 10.06
CA HIS A 6 2.13 -23.63 10.27
C HIS A 6 2.65 -23.00 8.97
N GLU A 7 2.36 -23.62 7.83
CA GLU A 7 2.69 -23.12 6.49
C GLU A 7 1.94 -21.81 6.16
N ALA A 8 0.63 -21.73 6.47
CA ALA A 8 -0.15 -20.51 6.26
C ALA A 8 0.33 -19.36 7.14
N MET A 9 0.65 -19.67 8.39
CA MET A 9 1.09 -18.67 9.37
C MET A 9 2.44 -18.07 8.96
N LEU A 10 3.36 -18.91 8.49
CA LEU A 10 4.64 -18.44 7.91
C LEU A 10 4.42 -17.62 6.64
N GLY A 11 3.54 -18.05 5.73
CA GLY A 11 3.18 -17.30 4.52
C GLY A 11 2.63 -15.90 4.83
N LEU A 12 1.73 -15.79 5.81
CA LEU A 12 1.18 -14.52 6.28
C LEU A 12 2.25 -13.61 6.91
N ILE A 13 3.16 -14.17 7.71
CA ILE A 13 4.26 -13.40 8.33
C ILE A 13 5.19 -12.85 7.24
N ILE A 14 5.56 -13.65 6.25
CA ILE A 14 6.43 -13.22 5.15
C ILE A 14 5.73 -12.15 4.30
N ALA A 15 4.45 -12.37 3.96
CA ALA A 15 3.66 -11.40 3.20
C ALA A 15 3.58 -10.06 3.96
N THR A 16 3.28 -10.09 5.25
CA THR A 16 3.22 -8.88 6.09
C THR A 16 4.59 -8.20 6.19
N GLY A 17 5.65 -8.99 6.37
CA GLY A 17 7.02 -8.50 6.49
C GLY A 17 7.56 -7.79 5.23
N ILE A 18 7.07 -8.16 4.04
CA ILE A 18 7.45 -7.51 2.77
C ILE A 18 6.51 -6.34 2.46
N MET A 19 5.21 -6.50 2.72
CA MET A 19 4.20 -5.53 2.34
C MET A 19 4.23 -4.28 3.22
N LEU A 20 4.51 -4.42 4.52
CA LEU A 20 4.54 -3.31 5.46
C LEU A 20 5.67 -2.29 5.14
N PRO A 21 6.92 -2.70 4.88
CA PRO A 21 7.97 -1.78 4.45
C PRO A 21 7.66 -1.08 3.12
N ILE A 22 7.07 -1.80 2.15
CA ILE A 22 6.67 -1.21 0.86
C ILE A 22 5.60 -0.14 1.08
N LEU A 23 4.61 -0.41 1.92
CA LEU A 23 3.55 0.55 2.25
C LEU A 23 4.13 1.79 2.95
N ILE A 24 5.03 1.61 3.91
CA ILE A 24 5.71 2.70 4.61
C ILE A 24 6.54 3.53 3.62
N ALA A 25 7.35 2.90 2.77
CA ALA A 25 8.15 3.59 1.76
C ALA A 25 7.28 4.39 0.79
N ALA A 26 6.15 3.83 0.35
CA ALA A 26 5.19 4.52 -0.50
C ALA A 26 4.57 5.74 0.18
N LEU A 27 4.16 5.62 1.46
CA LEU A 27 3.62 6.74 2.23
C LEU A 27 4.65 7.85 2.44
N VAL A 28 5.91 7.49 2.71
CA VAL A 28 7.00 8.45 2.86
C VAL A 28 7.27 9.17 1.53
N TYR A 29 7.37 8.43 0.42
CA TYR A 29 7.57 9.00 -0.91
C TYR A 29 6.46 10.00 -1.28
N TRP A 30 5.20 9.62 -1.06
CA TRP A 30 4.06 10.50 -1.31
C TRP A 30 4.02 11.71 -0.37
N SER A 31 4.40 11.55 0.89
CA SER A 31 4.49 12.68 1.83
C SER A 31 5.53 13.71 1.37
N ILE A 32 6.66 13.25 0.83
CA ILE A 32 7.70 14.11 0.25
C ILE A 32 7.17 14.83 -0.99
N ILE A 33 6.50 14.13 -1.91
CA ILE A 33 5.90 14.74 -3.10
C ILE A 33 4.87 15.78 -2.70
N PHE A 34 3.94 15.43 -1.80
CA PHE A 34 2.90 16.34 -1.34
C PHE A 34 3.50 17.59 -0.69
N TYR A 35 4.56 17.43 0.12
CA TYR A 35 5.25 18.56 0.73
C TYR A 35 5.94 19.46 -0.30
N LYS A 36 6.65 18.87 -1.27
CA LYS A 36 7.29 19.63 -2.36
C LYS A 36 6.25 20.38 -3.18
N GLU A 37 5.18 19.71 -3.57
CA GLU A 37 4.13 20.30 -4.40
C GLU A 37 3.35 21.39 -3.66
N LYS A 38 3.02 21.19 -2.38
CA LYS A 38 2.42 22.24 -1.54
C LYS A 38 3.33 23.47 -1.47
N ARG A 39 4.65 23.27 -1.40
CA ARG A 39 5.63 24.37 -1.37
C ARG A 39 5.69 25.11 -2.71
N GLU A 40 5.70 24.39 -3.83
CA GLU A 40 5.68 24.99 -5.18
C GLU A 40 4.38 25.74 -5.49
N LEU A 41 3.24 25.18 -5.08
CA LEU A 41 1.93 25.82 -5.23
C LEU A 41 1.80 27.08 -4.38
N LYS A 42 2.40 27.09 -3.18
CA LYS A 42 2.48 28.30 -2.33
C LYS A 42 3.31 29.40 -3.00
N ILE A 43 4.37 29.04 -3.74
CA ILE A 43 5.23 29.99 -4.47
C ILE A 43 4.51 30.55 -5.71
N ARG A 44 3.65 29.75 -6.36
CA ARG A 44 2.94 30.14 -7.58
C ARG A 44 1.50 30.65 -7.36
N GLU A 45 1.10 30.91 -6.11
CA GLU A 45 -0.27 31.32 -5.69
C GLU A 45 -1.41 30.50 -6.33
N THR A 46 -1.14 29.26 -6.69
CA THR A 46 -2.07 28.40 -7.44
C THR A 46 -2.72 27.41 -6.49
N LYS A 47 -4.05 27.24 -6.59
CA LYS A 47 -4.80 26.35 -5.70
C LYS A 47 -4.38 24.90 -5.91
N PHE A 48 -4.23 24.16 -4.81
CA PHE A 48 -3.94 22.73 -4.81
C PHE A 48 -4.97 21.98 -5.67
N THR A 49 -4.51 21.35 -6.74
CA THR A 49 -5.42 20.78 -7.74
C THR A 49 -6.02 19.47 -7.22
N ASN A 50 -7.36 19.39 -7.15
CA ASN A 50 -8.11 18.17 -6.77
C ASN A 50 -7.68 16.90 -7.54
N ARG A 51 -7.07 17.06 -8.72
CA ARG A 51 -6.55 15.98 -9.55
C ARG A 51 -5.38 15.22 -8.88
N TYR A 52 -4.52 15.90 -8.12
CA TYR A 52 -3.39 15.26 -7.42
C TYR A 52 -3.84 14.40 -6.25
N PHE A 53 -4.78 14.91 -5.45
CA PHE A 53 -5.38 14.13 -4.37
C PHE A 53 -6.13 12.91 -4.91
N LYS A 54 -6.81 13.04 -6.05
CA LYS A 54 -7.46 11.91 -6.73
C LYS A 54 -6.45 10.86 -7.19
N LEU A 55 -5.29 11.27 -7.70
CA LEU A 55 -4.19 10.36 -8.07
C LEU A 55 -3.58 9.65 -6.85
N PHE A 56 -3.42 10.35 -5.73
CA PHE A 56 -2.96 9.77 -4.47
C PHE A 56 -3.90 8.67 -3.97
N ILE A 57 -5.22 8.94 -3.94
CA ILE A 57 -6.22 7.94 -3.55
C ILE A 57 -6.23 6.76 -4.52
N LEU A 58 -6.17 7.02 -5.83
CA LEU A 58 -6.12 5.96 -6.84
C LEU A 58 -4.90 5.06 -6.65
N TYR A 59 -3.74 5.64 -6.35
CA TYR A 59 -2.51 4.89 -6.11
C TYR A 59 -2.58 4.04 -4.83
N LEU A 60 -3.12 4.59 -3.74
CA LEU A 60 -3.37 3.84 -2.50
C LEU A 60 -4.31 2.65 -2.73
N LEU A 61 -5.39 2.87 -3.48
CA LEU A 61 -6.31 1.79 -3.85
C LEU A 61 -5.60 0.66 -4.60
N ILE A 62 -4.75 0.99 -5.57
CA ILE A 62 -3.97 -0.02 -6.31
C ILE A 62 -3.05 -0.82 -5.36
N LEU A 63 -2.38 -0.14 -4.42
CA LEU A 63 -1.54 -0.80 -3.41
C LEU A 63 -2.33 -1.75 -2.51
N PHE A 64 -3.52 -1.35 -2.06
CA PHE A 64 -4.41 -2.23 -1.29
C PHE A 64 -4.89 -3.42 -2.11
N THR A 65 -5.25 -3.22 -3.38
CA THR A 65 -5.66 -4.33 -4.26
C THR A 65 -4.53 -5.32 -4.49
N LEU A 66 -3.29 -4.85 -4.69
CA LEU A 66 -2.12 -5.71 -4.84
C LEU A 66 -1.81 -6.49 -3.56
N ALA A 67 -1.98 -5.83 -2.40
CA ALA A 67 -1.88 -6.44 -1.09
C ALA A 67 -2.90 -7.57 -0.89
N ASP A 68 -4.18 -7.29 -1.15
CA ASP A 68 -5.26 -8.28 -1.05
C ASP A 68 -5.04 -9.45 -2.00
N PHE A 69 -4.53 -9.19 -3.22
CA PHE A 69 -4.21 -10.24 -4.18
C PHE A 69 -3.07 -11.15 -3.69
N LEU A 70 -2.04 -10.59 -3.04
CA LEU A 70 -0.95 -11.35 -2.41
C LEU A 70 -1.47 -12.26 -1.29
N VAL A 71 -2.31 -11.70 -0.41
CA VAL A 71 -2.97 -12.48 0.65
C VAL A 71 -3.85 -13.58 0.07
N PHE A 72 -4.57 -13.30 -1.02
CA PHE A 72 -5.40 -14.27 -1.72
C PHE A 72 -4.58 -15.43 -2.32
N ILE A 73 -3.41 -15.15 -2.92
CA ILE A 73 -2.50 -16.19 -3.41
C ILE A 73 -2.02 -17.08 -2.26
N VAL A 74 -1.61 -16.48 -1.13
CA VAL A 74 -1.17 -17.22 0.06
C VAL A 74 -2.32 -18.07 0.64
N PHE A 75 -3.54 -17.54 0.60
CA PHE A 75 -4.72 -18.28 1.01
C PHE A 75 -4.96 -19.49 0.11
N ILE A 76 -4.96 -19.32 -1.23
CA ILE A 76 -5.12 -20.43 -2.17
C ILE A 76 -4.03 -21.49 -1.95
N SER A 77 -2.76 -21.08 -1.85
CA SER A 77 -1.65 -22.02 -1.71
C SER A 77 -1.69 -22.82 -0.41
N THR A 78 -2.33 -22.28 0.63
CA THR A 78 -2.49 -22.97 1.91
C THR A 78 -3.66 -23.95 1.89
N TYR A 79 -4.82 -23.53 1.38
CA TYR A 79 -6.08 -24.27 1.58
C TYR A 79 -6.46 -25.18 0.40
N PHE A 80 -5.93 -24.92 -0.81
CA PHE A 80 -6.20 -25.71 -2.02
C PHE A 80 -4.96 -26.52 -2.45
N LYS A 81 -4.35 -27.24 -1.50
CA LYS A 81 -3.34 -28.27 -1.81
C LYS A 81 -3.98 -29.45 -2.52
#